data_AF-C6SF98-F1
#
_entry.id   AF-C6SF98-F1
#
_cell.length_a   1.000
_cell.length_b   1.000
_cell.length_c   1.000
_cell.angle_alpha   90.00
_cell.angle_beta   90.00
_cell.angle_gamma   90.00
#
_symmetry.space_group_name_H-M   'P 1'
#
loop_
_entity.id
_entity.type
_entity.pdbx_description
1 polymer ?
#
loop_
_entity_poly.entity_id
_entity_poly.type
_entity_poly.pdbx_seq_one_letter_code
_entity_poly.pdbx_strand_id
1 'polypeptide(L)' 'MPPDFFLNKKDRSRELLEVKAFNRNAGPGFDIADFKMYSDKIIHKPYMLDVDYLIFGYDMDDNGNVTIKDLWL' A
#
# COMPACT_ATOMS: atom_id res chain seq x y z
N MET A 1 2.49 6.55 -6.69
CA MET A 1 2.86 7.42 -5.55
C MET A 1 1.67 7.43 -4.63
N PRO A 2 1.82 7.03 -3.37
CA PRO A 2 0.72 6.96 -2.43
C PRO A 2 0.05 8.32 -2.20
N PRO A 3 -1.20 8.32 -1.69
CA PRO A 3 -2.03 7.15 -1.40
C PRO A 3 -2.95 6.76 -2.57
N ASP A 4 -3.49 5.54 -2.51
CA ASP A 4 -4.63 5.10 -3.33
C ASP A 4 -5.94 5.78 -2.89
N PHE A 5 -6.15 5.98 -1.58
CA PHE A 5 -7.37 6.55 -1.01
C PHE A 5 -7.09 7.72 -0.04
N PHE A 6 -7.97 8.72 -0.10
CA PHE A 6 -8.10 9.78 0.89
C PHE A 6 -9.35 9.51 1.72
N LEU A 7 -9.21 8.95 2.91
CA LEU A 7 -10.35 8.58 3.76
C LEU A 7 -11.04 9.83 4.32
N ASN A 8 -10.26 10.88 4.59
CA ASN A 8 -10.80 12.20 4.91
C ASN A 8 -11.00 13.05 3.64
N LYS A 9 -12.25 13.25 3.24
CA LYS A 9 -12.60 14.04 2.03
C LYS A 9 -12.28 15.53 2.16
N LYS A 10 -12.20 16.06 3.38
CA LYS A 10 -11.97 17.50 3.65
C LYS A 10 -10.49 17.82 3.84
N ASP A 11 -9.70 16.88 4.36
CA ASP A 11 -8.26 17.03 4.55
C ASP A 11 -7.52 15.88 3.85
N ARG A 12 -6.84 16.20 2.75
CA ARG A 12 -6.07 15.24 1.94
C ARG A 12 -4.60 15.12 2.36
N SER A 13 -4.28 15.54 3.57
CA SER A 13 -2.95 15.40 4.16
C SER A 13 -2.91 14.43 5.36
N ARG A 14 -4.05 13.86 5.72
CA ARG A 14 -4.22 12.91 6.84
C ARG A 14 -5.16 11.77 6.44
N GLU A 15 -5.16 10.67 7.19
CA GLU A 15 -6.02 9.51 6.93
C GLU A 15 -5.85 8.99 5.50
N LEU A 16 -4.59 8.80 5.12
CA LEU A 16 -4.16 8.39 3.80
C LEU A 16 -3.95 6.87 3.79
N LEU A 17 -4.46 6.18 2.77
CA LEU A 17 -4.40 4.72 2.70
C LEU A 17 -3.88 4.25 1.34
N GLU A 18 -2.83 3.44 1.36
CA GLU A 18 -2.31 2.69 0.21
C GLU A 18 -2.71 1.21 0.34
N VAL A 19 -3.10 0.56 -0.74
CA VAL A 19 -3.40 -0.88 -0.75
C VAL A 19 -2.29 -1.63 -1.48
N LYS A 20 -1.75 -2.66 -0.83
CA LYS A 20 -0.79 -3.59 -1.46
C LYS A 20 -1.29 -5.01 -1.37
N ALA A 21 -0.89 -5.83 -2.33
CA ALA A 21 -1.16 -7.26 -2.32
C ALA A 21 0.07 -8.02 -2.81
N PHE A 22 0.30 -9.21 -2.26
CA PHE A 22 1.36 -10.10 -2.72
C PHE A 22 0.99 -11.56 -2.55
N ASN A 23 1.55 -12.42 -3.40
CA ASN A 23 1.40 -13.86 -3.24
C ASN A 23 2.17 -14.31 -1.98
N ARG A 24 1.45 -14.83 -1.00
CA ARG A 24 1.97 -15.18 0.32
C ARG A 24 3.06 -16.25 0.28
N ASN A 25 3.08 -17.07 -0.77
CA ASN A 25 4.04 -18.17 -0.96
C ASN A 25 5.34 -17.73 -1.67
N ALA A 26 5.34 -16.58 -2.37
CA ALA A 26 6.51 -16.08 -3.11
C ALA A 26 7.22 -14.89 -2.44
N GLY A 27 6.61 -14.30 -1.40
CA GLY A 27 7.11 -13.11 -0.71
C GLY A 27 6.60 -11.79 -1.32
N PRO A 28 6.82 -10.64 -0.64
CA PRO A 28 6.30 -9.35 -1.10
C PRO A 28 6.96 -8.88 -2.40
N GLY A 29 6.21 -8.88 -3.50
CA GLY A 29 6.67 -8.45 -4.83
C GLY A 29 6.22 -7.06 -5.25
N PHE A 30 5.66 -6.27 -4.32
CA PHE A 30 5.23 -4.90 -4.60
C PHE A 30 6.33 -3.89 -4.32
N ASP A 31 6.32 -2.78 -5.06
CA ASP A 31 7.18 -1.63 -4.80
C ASP A 31 6.47 -0.58 -3.93
N ILE A 32 7.27 0.24 -3.24
CA ILE A 32 6.78 1.40 -2.48
C ILE A 32 6.59 2.59 -3.43
N ALA A 33 7.68 3.06 -4.04
CA ALA A 33 7.70 4.15 -5.01
C ALA A 33 9.06 4.20 -5.73
N ASP A 34 9.13 4.97 -6.82
CA ASP A 34 10.42 5.40 -7.38
C ASP A 34 11.20 6.22 -6.34
N PHE A 35 12.46 5.87 -6.10
CA PHE A 35 13.27 6.45 -5.03
C PHE A 35 13.46 7.96 -5.21
N LYS A 36 13.79 8.43 -6.41
CA LYS A 36 14.07 9.85 -6.68
C LYS A 36 12.80 10.68 -6.53
N MET A 37 11.68 10.21 -7.06
CA MET A 37 10.40 10.89 -6.89
C MET A 37 9.98 10.92 -5.42
N TYR A 38 10.18 9.83 -4.68
CA TYR A 38 9.78 9.75 -3.28
C TYR A 38 10.64 10.65 -2.39
N SER A 39 11.96 10.70 -2.61
CA SER A 39 12.86 11.59 -1.87
C SER A 39 12.49 13.05 -2.03
N ASP A 40 12.18 13.49 -3.25
CA ASP A 40 11.76 14.87 -3.50
C ASP A 40 10.37 15.16 -2.90
N LYS A 41 9.48 14.16 -2.91
CA LYS A 41 8.11 14.33 -2.42
C LYS A 41 8.06 14.59 -0.92
N ILE A 42 8.78 13.81 -0.12
CA ILE A 42 8.67 13.88 1.34
C ILE A 42 9.23 15.20 1.90
N ILE A 43 10.08 15.90 1.14
CA ILE A 43 10.51 17.28 1.45
C ILE A 43 9.31 18.25 1.36
N HIS A 44 8.51 18.13 0.30
CA HIS A 44 7.38 19.03 0.06
C HIS A 44 6.07 18.59 0.73
N LYS A 45 5.93 17.30 1.01
CA LYS A 45 4.73 16.65 1.56
C LYS A 45 5.14 15.60 2.59
N PRO A 46 5.67 16.00 3.75
CA PRO A 46 6.23 15.08 4.74
C PRO A 46 5.18 14.12 5.31
N TYR A 47 3.91 14.53 5.31
CA TYR A 47 2.78 13.68 5.70
C TYR A 47 2.62 12.41 4.84
N MET A 48 3.32 12.31 3.69
CA MET A 48 3.37 11.08 2.90
C MET A 48 4.13 9.93 3.57
N LEU A 49 4.88 10.21 4.64
CA LEU A 49 5.52 9.19 5.49
C LEU A 49 4.52 8.55 6.47
N ASP A 50 3.35 9.16 6.66
CA ASP A 50 2.29 8.76 7.61
C ASP A 50 1.09 8.12 6.88
N VAL A 51 1.35 7.55 5.69
CA VAL A 51 0.35 6.80 4.91
C VAL A 51 0.28 5.39 5.48
N ASP A 52 -0.92 4.93 5.82
CA ASP A 52 -1.16 3.54 6.23
C ASP A 52 -1.14 2.61 5.00
N TYR A 53 -0.55 1.42 5.15
CA TYR A 53 -0.49 0.42 4.08
C TYR A 53 -1.37 -0.77 4.47
N LEU A 54 -2.55 -0.88 3.86
CA LEU A 54 -3.38 -2.08 4.00
C LEU A 54 -2.86 -3.17 3.07
N ILE A 55 -2.18 -4.16 3.63
CA ILE A 55 -1.46 -5.19 2.87
C ILE A 55 -2.20 -6.53 2.94
N PHE A 56 -2.55 -7.08 1.77
CA PHE A 56 -3.18 -8.39 1.61
C PHE A 56 -2.16 -9.44 1.16
N GLY A 57 -1.87 -10.41 2.03
CA GLY A 57 -1.14 -11.62 1.63
C GLY A 57 -2.11 -12.63 1.03
N TYR A 58 -2.22 -12.69 -0.29
CA TYR A 58 -3.16 -13.58 -0.98
C TYR A 58 -2.50 -14.89 -1.41
N ASP A 59 -3.33 -15.90 -1.64
CA ASP A 59 -2.94 -17.16 -2.25
C ASP A 59 -4.08 -17.68 -3.14
N MET A 60 -3.76 -18.44 -4.18
CA MET A 60 -4.73 -18.98 -5.13
C MET A 60 -4.45 -20.47 -5.33
N ASP A 61 -5.47 -21.29 -5.10
CA ASP A 61 -5.37 -22.75 -5.31
C ASP A 61 -5.46 -23.12 -6.81
N ASP A 62 -5.22 -24.41 -7.10
CA ASP A 62 -5.28 -24.95 -8.48
C ASP A 62 -6.69 -24.86 -9.12
N ASN A 63 -7.74 -24.70 -8.31
CA ASN A 63 -9.11 -24.50 -8.77
C ASN A 63 -9.43 -23.00 -9.01
N GLY A 64 -8.49 -22.10 -8.73
CA GLY A 64 -8.65 -20.65 -8.88
C GLY A 64 -9.32 -19.97 -7.67
N ASN A 65 -9.49 -20.65 -6.53
CA ASN A 65 -10.04 -20.01 -5.33
C ASN A 65 -8.98 -19.11 -4.69
N VAL A 66 -9.25 -17.81 -4.67
CA VAL A 66 -8.39 -16.82 -4.01
C VAL A 66 -8.78 -16.70 -2.54
N THR A 67 -7.79 -16.79 -1.65
CA THR A 67 -7.97 -16.57 -0.22
C THR A 67 -6.99 -15.53 0.30
N ILE A 68 -7.42 -14.73 1.27
CA ILE A 68 -6.53 -13.84 2.01
C ILE A 68 -5.98 -14.64 3.18
N LYS A 69 -4.68 -14.93 3.15
CA LYS A 69 -3.99 -15.72 4.18
C LYS A 69 -3.61 -14.84 5.38
N ASP A 70 -3.18 -13.62 5.10
CA ASP A 70 -2.74 -12.66 6.11
C ASP A 70 -3.15 -11.23 5.72
N LEU A 71 -3.27 -10.37 6.74
CA LEU A 71 -3.63 -8.97 6.60
C LEU A 71 -2.79 -8.11 7.57
N TRP A 72 -2.27 -6.98 7.08
CA TRP A 72 -1.52 -6.01 7.88
C TRP A 72 -2.00 -4.58 7.63
N LEU A 73 -1.71 -3.70 8.59
CA LEU A 73 -1.84 -2.25 8.52
C LEU A 73 -0.54 -1.60 9.00
#